data_AF-A0A6M0CFZ1-F1
#
_entry.id   AF-A0A6M0CFZ1-F1
#
_cell.length_a   1.000
_cell.length_b   1.000
_cell.length_c   1.000
_cell.angle_alpha   90.00
_cell.angle_beta   90.00
_cell.angle_gamma   90.00
#
_symmetry.space_group_name_H-M   'P 1'
#
loop_
_entity.id
_entity.type
_entity.pdbx_description
1 polymer ?
#
loop_
_entity_poly.entity_id
_entity_poly.type
_entity_poly.pdbx_seq_one_letter_code
_entity_poly.pdbx_strand_id
1 'polypeptide(L)'
;MQHTAYILRKSKNERGLSVNIASACSPEECAAKFRKCYGVASLNVRSIRELGLDVVPDSLSHAQIVGLPYREDDPNTAEELAFLLANLSRIVWQPSS
;
A
#
# COMPACT_ATOMS: atom_id res chain seq x y z
N MET A 1 6.99 10.42 1.29
CA MET A 1 5.60 9.92 1.22
C MET A 1 4.99 10.01 2.62
N GLN A 2 3.67 10.21 2.78
CA GLN A 2 3.06 10.27 4.11
C GLN A 2 2.81 8.84 4.62
N HIS A 3 3.40 8.45 5.76
CA HIS A 3 3.31 7.08 6.29
C HIS A 3 1.89 6.65 6.63
N THR A 4 1.03 7.59 6.99
CA THR A 4 -0.38 7.31 7.32
C THR A 4 -1.18 6.68 6.17
N ALA A 5 -0.68 6.74 4.94
CA ALA A 5 -1.25 6.02 3.79
C ALA A 5 -1.14 4.49 3.92
N TYR A 6 -0.25 4.00 4.80
CA TYR A 6 0.03 2.58 5.03
C TYR A 6 -0.56 2.05 6.35
N ILE A 7 -1.40 2.85 7.01
CA ILE A 7 -2.15 2.38 8.17
C ILE A 7 -3.40 1.66 7.65
N LEU A 8 -3.62 0.43 8.11
CA LEU A 8 -4.85 -0.32 7.82
C LEU A 8 -6.06 0.53 8.24
N ARG A 9 -7.08 0.66 7.38
CA ARG A 9 -8.16 1.62 7.62
C ARG A 9 -9.05 1.16 8.77
N LYS A 10 -10.00 2.03 9.13
CA LYS A 10 -10.94 1.96 10.27
C LYS A 10 -11.84 0.72 10.36
N SER A 11 -11.80 -0.21 9.41
CA SER A 11 -12.65 -1.40 9.49
C SER A 11 -11.80 -2.60 9.82
N LYS A 12 -12.07 -3.21 10.98
CA LYS A 12 -11.49 -4.51 11.38
C LYS A 12 -11.79 -5.65 10.40
N ASN A 13 -12.76 -5.46 9.50
CA ASN A 13 -13.09 -6.42 8.45
C ASN A 13 -12.14 -6.32 7.25
N GLU A 14 -11.34 -5.25 7.14
CA GLU A 14 -10.29 -5.17 6.13
C GLU A 14 -9.18 -6.16 6.48
N ARG A 15 -8.87 -7.03 5.52
CA ARG A 15 -7.85 -8.06 5.70
C ARG A 15 -6.44 -7.55 5.36
N GLY A 16 -6.35 -6.40 4.69
CA GLY A 16 -5.09 -5.83 4.24
C GLY A 16 -5.26 -4.52 3.48
N LEU A 17 -4.14 -3.90 3.11
CA LEU A 17 -4.12 -2.70 2.28
C LEU A 17 -4.25 -3.05 0.81
N SER A 18 -5.26 -2.50 0.15
CA SER A 18 -5.44 -2.60 -1.30
C SER A 18 -4.28 -1.99 -2.08
N VAL A 19 -3.73 -2.76 -2.99
CA VAL A 19 -2.66 -2.34 -3.92
C VAL A 19 -2.93 -2.88 -5.33
N ASN A 20 -2.38 -2.20 -6.33
CA ASN A 20 -2.45 -2.67 -7.71
C ASN A 20 -1.16 -3.42 -8.07
N ILE A 21 -1.27 -4.46 -8.88
CA ILE A 21 -0.13 -5.25 -9.35
C ILE A 21 0.57 -4.49 -10.48
N ALA A 22 1.82 -4.07 -10.25
CA ALA A 22 2.56 -3.22 -11.18
C ALA A 22 2.81 -3.86 -12.57
N SER A 23 2.83 -5.19 -12.67
CA SER A 23 2.91 -5.88 -13.97
C SER A 23 1.59 -5.92 -14.74
N ALA A 24 0.50 -5.44 -14.15
CA ALA A 24 -0.85 -5.48 -14.71
C ALA A 24 -1.50 -4.09 -14.89
N CYS A 25 -0.83 -2.99 -14.49
CA CYS A 25 -1.23 -1.60 -14.78
C CYS A 25 0.00 -0.74 -15.06
N SER A 26 -0.15 0.32 -15.86
CA SER A 26 0.77 1.46 -15.83
C SER A 26 0.52 2.36 -14.62
N PRO A 27 1.49 3.16 -14.16
CA PRO A 27 1.27 4.17 -13.12
C PRO A 27 0.12 5.14 -13.45
N GLU A 28 -0.01 5.56 -14.71
CA GLU A 28 -1.08 6.45 -15.19
C GLU A 28 -2.46 5.79 -15.11
N GLU A 29 -2.59 4.53 -15.53
CA GLU A 29 -3.84 3.76 -15.42
C GLU A 29 -4.23 3.59 -13.95
N CYS A 30 -3.23 3.33 -13.11
CA CYS A 30 -3.39 3.23 -11.67
C CYS A 30 -3.86 4.57 -11.06
N ALA A 31 -3.34 5.72 -11.52
CA ALA A 31 -3.80 7.05 -11.10
C ALA A 31 -5.23 7.38 -11.57
N ALA A 32 -5.57 7.01 -12.82
CA ALA A 32 -6.86 7.30 -13.44
C ALA A 32 -8.05 6.61 -12.75
N LYS A 33 -7.81 5.58 -11.92
CA LYS A 33 -8.84 4.93 -11.09
C LYS A 33 -9.40 5.84 -9.99
N PHE A 34 -8.74 6.95 -9.67
CA PHE A 34 -9.13 7.84 -8.58
C PHE A 34 -9.61 9.20 -9.09
N ARG A 35 -10.70 9.73 -8.51
CA ARG A 35 -11.20 11.08 -8.84
C ARG A 35 -10.18 12.19 -8.52
N LYS A 36 -9.32 11.96 -7.53
CA LYS A 36 -8.18 12.80 -7.16
C LYS A 36 -7.00 11.88 -6.84
N CYS A 37 -5.89 12.07 -7.52
CA CYS A 37 -4.65 11.34 -7.28
C CYS A 37 -3.49 12.33 -7.20
N TYR A 38 -2.73 12.29 -6.11
CA TYR A 38 -1.57 13.16 -5.88
C TYR A 38 -0.25 12.47 -6.21
N GLY A 39 -0.30 11.21 -6.64
CA GLY A 39 0.85 10.41 -7.03
C GLY A 39 0.57 8.92 -6.90
N VAL A 40 1.40 8.13 -7.58
CA VAL A 40 1.43 6.67 -7.48
C VAL A 40 2.79 6.25 -6.95
N ALA A 41 2.74 5.37 -5.97
CA ALA A 41 3.89 4.78 -5.32
C ALA A 41 3.99 3.30 -5.69
N SER A 42 5.21 2.81 -5.85
CA SER A 42 5.50 1.40 -5.99
C SER A 42 6.19 0.88 -4.73
N LEU A 43 5.93 -0.39 -4.41
CA LEU A 43 6.59 -1.16 -3.37
C LEU A 43 7.11 -2.45 -3.97
N ASN A 44 8.26 -2.91 -3.48
CA ASN A 44 8.82 -4.20 -3.87
C ASN A 44 8.26 -5.32 -2.98
N VAL A 45 7.71 -6.38 -3.58
CA VAL A 45 7.10 -7.51 -2.85
C VAL A 45 8.11 -8.22 -1.93
N ARG A 46 9.39 -8.34 -2.34
CA ARG A 46 10.42 -8.94 -1.48
C ARG A 46 10.59 -8.12 -0.21
N SER A 47 10.74 -6.80 -0.34
CA SER A 47 10.93 -5.91 0.83
C SER A 47 9.72 -5.89 1.76
N ILE A 48 8.49 -5.99 1.23
CA ILE A 48 7.28 -6.17 2.05
C ILE A 48 7.39 -7.46 2.88
N ARG A 49 7.81 -8.56 2.25
CA ARG A 49 7.96 -9.86 2.93
C ARG A 49 9.07 -9.90 3.96
N GLU A 50 10.15 -9.14 3.75
CA GLU A 50 11.22 -8.95 4.74
C GLU A 50 10.72 -8.24 6.01
N LEU A 51 9.63 -7.48 5.94
CA LEU A 51 8.96 -6.89 7.11
C LEU A 51 8.01 -7.86 7.84
N GLY A 52 7.93 -9.12 7.41
CA GLY A 52 6.99 -10.10 7.98
C GLY A 52 5.54 -9.94 7.51
N LEU A 53 5.29 -9.09 6.51
CA LEU A 53 4.00 -8.96 5.84
C LEU A 53 3.92 -9.90 4.63
N ASP A 54 2.75 -10.03 4.01
CA ASP A 54 2.64 -10.71 2.71
C ASP A 54 1.78 -9.92 1.72
N VAL A 55 1.92 -10.24 0.44
CA VAL A 55 1.12 -9.66 -0.65
C VAL A 55 0.34 -10.79 -1.32
N VAL A 56 -0.98 -10.77 -1.14
CA VAL A 56 -1.89 -11.80 -1.64
C VAL A 56 -2.71 -11.25 -2.81
N PRO A 57 -2.51 -11.74 -4.04
CA PRO A 57 -3.37 -11.41 -5.17
C PRO A 57 -4.80 -11.91 -4.94
N ASP A 58 -5.78 -11.06 -5.21
CA ASP A 58 -7.20 -11.43 -5.17
C ASP A 58 -7.90 -11.29 -6.55
N SER A 59 -7.24 -10.64 -7.51
CA SER A 59 -7.67 -10.54 -8.90
C SER A 59 -6.47 -10.30 -9.82
N LEU A 60 -6.72 -10.21 -11.13
CA LEU A 60 -5.66 -10.05 -12.15
C LEU A 60 -4.82 -8.79 -11.99
N SER A 61 -5.38 -7.70 -11.44
CA SER A 61 -4.69 -6.40 -11.33
C SER A 61 -4.63 -5.84 -9.92
N HIS A 62 -5.11 -6.59 -8.92
CA HIS A 62 -5.20 -6.16 -7.53
C HIS A 62 -4.69 -7.24 -6.57
N ALA A 63 -4.09 -6.78 -5.49
CA ALA A 63 -3.61 -7.58 -4.38
C ALA A 63 -3.82 -6.83 -3.06
N GLN A 64 -3.65 -7.53 -1.95
CA GLN A 64 -3.71 -6.96 -0.62
C GLN A 64 -2.39 -7.18 0.11
N ILE A 65 -1.87 -6.15 0.77
CA ILE A 65 -0.81 -6.30 1.77
C ILE A 65 -1.45 -6.74 3.08
N VAL A 66 -1.20 -7.97 3.51
CA VAL A 66 -1.80 -8.61 4.69
C VAL A 66 -0.79 -8.74 5.83
N GLY A 67 -1.29 -8.99 7.05
CA GLY A 67 -0.47 -9.08 8.27
C GLY A 67 -0.25 -7.74 8.99
N LEU A 68 -0.84 -6.66 8.47
CA LEU A 68 -0.84 -5.35 9.14
C LEU A 68 -1.81 -5.37 10.33
N PRO A 69 -1.40 -4.84 11.50
CA PRO A 69 -2.30 -4.68 12.63
C PRO A 69 -3.32 -3.58 12.37
N TYR A 70 -4.51 -3.73 12.93
CA TYR A 70 -5.46 -2.64 13.05
C TYR A 70 -4.95 -1.66 14.12
N ARG A 71 -4.88 -0.36 13.80
CA ARG A 71 -4.22 0.65 14.65
C ARG A 71 -4.78 0.68 16.08
N GLU A 72 -6.08 0.47 16.22
CA GLU A 72 -6.78 0.51 17.50
C GLU A 72 -6.49 -0.74 18.35
N ASP A 73 -6.07 -1.85 17.73
CA ASP A 73 -5.65 -3.07 18.43
C ASP A 73 -4.16 -3.01 18.81
N ASP A 74 -3.29 -2.49 17.92
CA ASP A 74 -1.84 -2.30 18.18
C ASP A 74 -1.30 -1.04 17.48
N PRO A 75 -1.36 0.13 18.14
CA PRO A 75 -1.00 1.40 17.51
C PRO A 75 0.51 1.53 17.24
N ASN A 76 1.35 0.93 18.09
CA ASN A 76 2.80 1.05 17.96
C ASN A 76 3.29 0.28 16.73
N THR A 77 2.90 -0.99 16.62
CA THR A 77 3.28 -1.83 15.48
C THR A 77 2.66 -1.29 14.18
N ALA A 78 1.43 -0.78 14.22
CA ALA A 78 0.79 -0.16 13.06
C ALA A 78 1.59 1.06 12.53
N GLU A 79 2.03 1.95 13.42
CA GLU A 79 2.81 3.13 13.05
C GLU A 79 4.22 2.76 12.57
N GLU A 80 4.88 1.81 13.23
CA GLU A 80 6.21 1.34 12.83
C GLU A 80 6.20 0.74 11.42
N LEU A 81 5.28 -0.19 11.15
CA LEU A 81 5.14 -0.80 9.82
C LEU A 81 4.75 0.22 8.76
N ALA A 82 3.87 1.17 9.09
CA ALA A 82 3.50 2.24 8.18
C ALA A 82 4.70 3.13 7.80
N PHE A 83 5.56 3.43 8.77
CA PHE A 83 6.81 4.17 8.54
C PHE A 83 7.80 3.38 7.67
N LEU A 84 7.99 2.09 7.94
CA LEU A 84 8.87 1.22 7.16
C LEU A 84 8.38 1.09 5.71
N LEU A 85 7.08 0.87 5.50
CA LEU A 85 6.47 0.83 4.17
C LEU A 85 6.66 2.15 3.42
N ALA A 86 6.49 3.29 4.08
CA ALA A 86 6.74 4.59 3.48
C ALA A 86 8.20 4.79 3.05
N ASN A 87 9.16 4.27 3.81
CA ASN A 87 10.59 4.34 3.45
C ASN A 87 10.95 3.41 2.29
N LEU A 88 10.29 2.25 2.19
CA LEU A 88 10.47 1.32 1.08
C LEU A 88 9.80 1.80 -0.22
N SER A 89 8.79 2.65 -0.09
CA SER A 89 7.99 3.14 -1.21
C SER A 89 8.77 4.09 -2.11
N ARG A 90 8.52 4.00 -3.43
CA ARG A 90 9.09 4.91 -4.43
C ARG A 90 8.00 5.52 -5.28
N ILE A 91 8.01 6.85 -5.39
CA ILE A 91 7.12 7.56 -6.32
C ILE A 91 7.49 7.16 -7.75
N VAL A 92 6.52 6.68 -8.51
CA VAL A 92 6.67 6.28 -9.92
C VAL A 92 5.84 7.14 -10.87
N TRP A 93 4.91 7.94 -10.33
CA TRP A 93 4.13 8.90 -11.09
C TRP A 93 3.59 10.00 -10.17
N GLN A 94 3.49 11.22 -10.69
CA GLN A 94 2.81 12.36 -10.08
C GLN A 94 2.14 13.17 -11.20
N PRO A 95 1.00 13.85 -10.94
CA PRO A 95 0.41 14.73 -11.92
C PRO A 95 1.38 15.86 -12.26
N SER A 96 1.56 16.15 -13.55
CA SER A 96 2.26 17.35 -13.99
C SER A 96 1.47 18.57 -13.52
N SER A 97 2.13 19.44 -12.74
CA SER A 97 1.57 20.68 -12.20
C SER A 97 1.00 21.62 -13.26
#